data_AF-A0A2S6AM70-F1
#
_entry.id   AF-A0A2S6AM70-F1
#
_cell.length_a   1.000
_cell.length_b   1.000
_cell.length_c   1.000
_cell.angle_alpha   90.00
_cell.angle_beta   90.00
_cell.angle_gamma   90.00
#
_symmetry.space_group_name_H-M   'P 1'
#
loop_
_entity.id
_entity.type
_entity.pdbx_description
1 polymer ?
#
loop_
_entity_poly.entity_id
_entity_poly.type
_entity_poly.pdbx_seq_one_letter_code
_entity_poly.pdbx_strand_id
1 'polypeptide(L)'
;MLGLLVERGVCHETETRPKRSESTADLNTLRAFMDELAAQTWWKYRDGHSLGLAPAEESVTDSNLLELHRRFPQLAVRRLTKSAEKRVGADWEWWVGSASDGWLCLRIQAKRINDSGYPMLDHPGFEDDDRQYEALIRSCQDTHFFPYHVFYNGWERTRFRASDGALDDRTVLENNPSWPHTEPPPFLIADVDPHRLPEVRMVRPDGRELVWWGCAAMSTYRVAELHSVTKQRNYAPRYLARAMPWSRLFATRPNEGLPGVDPFVFVEAGLLNRIHYLLLSDTVAAGGAVRDIDKVSVAPDGIEELQGRRISQLPDYARAILRGRAAPQRFDEAFFEAELAPATYTIVTDLTRFFEGRGVDRQW
;
A
#
# COMPACT_ATOMS: atom_id res chain seq x y z
N MET A 1 27.34 -28.90 -72.27
CA MET A 1 26.73 -30.04 -71.57
C MET A 1 26.32 -29.52 -70.19
N LEU A 2 25.05 -29.73 -69.81
CA LEU A 2 24.22 -28.90 -68.92
C LEU A 2 24.88 -28.31 -67.66
N GLY A 3 24.76 -26.99 -67.49
CA GLY A 3 24.89 -26.30 -66.20
C GLY A 3 23.51 -26.17 -65.54
N LEU A 4 23.38 -26.67 -64.33
CA LEU A 4 22.17 -26.60 -63.49
C LEU A 4 22.35 -25.46 -62.47
N LEU A 5 21.64 -24.36 -62.71
CA LEU A 5 21.37 -23.29 -61.74
C LEU A 5 20.40 -23.82 -60.68
N VAL A 6 20.82 -23.79 -59.41
CA VAL A 6 19.93 -23.97 -58.26
C VAL A 6 19.81 -22.62 -57.57
N GLU A 7 18.75 -21.88 -57.89
CA GLU A 7 18.34 -20.69 -57.15
C GLU A 7 17.72 -21.12 -55.81
N ARG A 8 18.40 -20.82 -54.70
CA ARG A 8 17.80 -20.88 -53.36
C ARG A 8 17.13 -19.54 -53.07
N GLY A 9 15.82 -19.49 -53.25
CA GLY A 9 14.99 -18.41 -52.74
C GLY A 9 14.92 -18.48 -51.21
N VAL A 10 15.53 -17.51 -50.53
CA VAL A 10 15.35 -17.28 -49.09
C VAL A 10 14.19 -16.30 -48.94
N CYS A 11 13.00 -16.82 -48.62
CA CYS A 11 11.87 -15.99 -48.20
C CYS A 11 12.14 -15.47 -46.78
N HIS A 12 12.57 -14.21 -46.66
CA HIS A 12 12.52 -13.49 -45.39
C HIS A 12 11.10 -12.94 -45.18
N GLU A 13 10.22 -13.77 -44.62
CA GLU A 13 9.00 -13.28 -43.97
C GLU A 13 9.41 -12.55 -42.68
N THR A 14 9.49 -11.23 -42.77
CA THR A 14 9.59 -10.35 -41.61
C THR A 14 8.20 -10.27 -40.97
N GLU A 15 7.87 -11.25 -40.13
CA GLU A 15 6.74 -11.19 -39.23
C GLU A 15 6.93 -9.96 -38.32
N THR A 16 6.28 -8.86 -38.70
CA THR A 16 6.20 -7.64 -37.91
C THR A 16 5.28 -7.93 -36.73
N ARG A 17 5.88 -8.49 -35.68
CA ARG A 17 5.23 -8.69 -34.39
C ARG A 17 4.56 -7.36 -34.00
N PRO A 18 3.23 -7.32 -33.81
CA PRO A 18 2.55 -6.07 -33.49
C PRO A 18 3.17 -5.50 -32.23
N LYS A 19 3.70 -4.27 -32.33
CA LYS A 19 4.14 -3.50 -31.17
C LYS A 19 2.95 -3.44 -30.22
N ARG A 20 2.99 -4.19 -29.11
CA ARG A 20 2.06 -3.99 -28.00
C ARG A 20 2.12 -2.50 -27.70
N SER A 21 1.01 -1.79 -27.87
CA SER A 21 0.88 -0.44 -27.35
C SER A 21 1.16 -0.54 -25.86
N GLU A 22 2.30 -0.01 -25.44
CA GLU A 22 2.61 0.18 -24.02
C GLU A 22 1.60 1.20 -23.50
N SER A 23 0.43 0.72 -23.10
CA SER A 23 -0.52 1.49 -22.31
C SER A 23 0.23 1.92 -21.06
N THR A 24 0.68 3.17 -21.01
CA THR A 24 1.33 3.70 -19.82
C THR A 24 0.35 3.64 -18.66
N ALA A 25 0.68 2.77 -17.71
CA ALA A 25 -0.07 2.62 -16.50
C ALA A 25 -0.10 3.95 -15.75
N ASP A 26 -1.31 4.44 -15.47
CA ASP A 26 -1.53 5.59 -14.62
C ASP A 26 -1.76 5.18 -13.16
N LEU A 27 -1.84 6.16 -12.26
CA LEU A 27 -2.04 5.90 -10.84
C LEU A 27 -3.37 5.17 -10.54
N ASN A 28 -4.41 5.36 -11.36
CA ASN A 28 -5.67 4.65 -11.15
C ASN A 28 -5.53 3.17 -11.50
N THR A 29 -4.77 2.83 -12.54
CA THR A 29 -4.46 1.42 -12.86
C THR A 29 -3.61 0.77 -11.77
N LEU A 30 -2.66 1.50 -11.16
CA LEU A 30 -1.92 1.04 -9.98
C LEU A 30 -2.87 0.72 -8.82
N ARG A 31 -3.77 1.65 -8.51
CA ARG A 31 -4.74 1.49 -7.41
C ARG A 31 -5.69 0.31 -7.63
N ALA A 32 -6.21 0.16 -8.84
CA ALA A 32 -7.06 -0.98 -9.18
C ALA A 32 -6.33 -2.32 -9.00
N PHE A 33 -5.08 -2.40 -9.45
CA PHE A 33 -4.27 -3.61 -9.25
C PHE A 33 -3.91 -3.86 -7.77
N MET A 34 -3.70 -2.80 -6.99
CA MET A 34 -3.58 -2.93 -5.54
C MET A 34 -4.86 -3.53 -4.93
N ASP A 35 -6.05 -3.12 -5.36
CA ASP A 35 -7.32 -3.69 -4.89
C ASP A 35 -7.48 -5.17 -5.30
N GLU A 36 -7.02 -5.54 -6.50
CA GLU A 36 -6.96 -6.95 -6.94
C GLU A 36 -6.05 -7.79 -6.04
N LEU A 37 -4.85 -7.30 -5.72
CA LEU A 37 -3.94 -7.97 -4.79
C LEU A 37 -4.54 -8.09 -3.38
N ALA A 38 -5.28 -7.08 -2.91
CA ALA A 38 -6.01 -7.15 -1.65
C ALA A 38 -7.05 -8.28 -1.68
N ALA A 39 -7.79 -8.43 -2.77
CA ALA A 39 -8.74 -9.53 -2.94
C ALA A 39 -8.05 -10.90 -2.91
N GLN A 40 -6.90 -11.03 -3.58
CA GLN A 40 -6.10 -12.26 -3.57
C GLN A 40 -5.56 -12.59 -2.17
N THR A 41 -5.05 -11.60 -1.44
CA THR A 41 -4.61 -11.78 -0.05
C THR A 41 -5.74 -12.27 0.85
N TRP A 42 -6.96 -11.73 0.66
CA TRP A 42 -8.15 -12.21 1.39
C TRP A 42 -8.39 -13.70 1.20
N TRP A 43 -8.39 -14.17 -0.05
CA TRP A 43 -8.60 -15.58 -0.35
C TRP A 43 -7.47 -16.46 0.18
N LYS A 44 -6.21 -16.03 0.01
CA LYS A 44 -5.04 -16.74 0.55
C LYS A 44 -5.17 -16.97 2.05
N TYR A 45 -5.58 -15.97 2.83
CA TYR A 45 -5.76 -16.13 4.28
C TYR A 45 -7.01 -16.94 4.63
N ARG A 46 -8.16 -16.67 4.01
CA ARG A 46 -9.40 -17.43 4.28
C ARG A 46 -9.17 -18.93 4.08
N ASP A 47 -8.67 -19.30 2.90
CA ASP A 47 -8.51 -20.70 2.51
C ASP A 47 -7.31 -21.30 3.26
N GLY A 48 -6.20 -20.58 3.35
CA GLY A 48 -5.03 -21.01 4.07
C GLY A 48 -5.30 -21.29 5.55
N HIS A 49 -6.10 -20.47 6.24
CA HIS A 49 -6.45 -20.74 7.64
C HIS A 49 -7.26 -22.04 7.79
N SER A 50 -8.24 -22.28 6.91
CA SER A 50 -9.07 -23.50 6.95
C SER A 50 -8.25 -24.78 6.72
N LEU A 51 -7.13 -24.66 5.99
CA LEU A 51 -6.25 -25.77 5.64
C LEU A 51 -5.00 -25.88 6.52
N GLY A 52 -4.79 -24.94 7.46
CA GLY A 52 -3.53 -24.86 8.23
C GLY A 52 -2.31 -24.44 7.39
N LEU A 53 -2.53 -23.80 6.24
CA LEU A 53 -1.53 -23.36 5.25
C LEU A 53 -1.52 -21.83 5.06
N ALA A 54 -2.04 -21.07 6.03
CA ALA A 54 -2.06 -19.61 5.93
C ALA A 54 -0.64 -19.05 5.77
N PRO A 55 -0.39 -18.18 4.77
CA PRO A 55 0.95 -17.69 4.52
C PRO A 55 1.47 -16.85 5.69
N ALA A 56 2.80 -16.88 5.86
CA ALA A 56 3.48 -15.94 6.74
C ALA A 56 3.35 -14.51 6.21
N GLU A 57 3.48 -13.54 7.11
CA GLU A 57 3.40 -12.10 6.79
C GLU A 57 4.42 -11.70 5.73
N GLU A 58 5.69 -12.06 5.92
CA GLU A 58 6.77 -11.81 4.95
C GLU A 58 6.45 -12.37 3.57
N SER A 59 5.82 -13.55 3.48
CA SER A 59 5.47 -14.18 2.20
C SER A 59 4.39 -13.41 1.44
N VAL A 60 3.44 -12.80 2.16
CA VAL A 60 2.41 -11.96 1.53
C VAL A 60 3.02 -10.64 1.07
N THR A 61 3.89 -10.04 1.87
CA THR A 61 4.66 -8.84 1.46
C THR A 61 5.48 -9.12 0.21
N ASP A 62 6.31 -10.18 0.21
CA ASP A 62 7.14 -10.59 -0.93
C ASP A 62 6.27 -10.80 -2.19
N SER A 63 5.15 -11.53 -2.07
CA SER A 63 4.24 -11.78 -3.18
C SER A 63 3.63 -10.49 -3.73
N ASN A 64 3.11 -9.62 -2.87
CA ASN A 64 2.43 -8.41 -3.30
C ASN A 64 3.40 -7.42 -3.97
N LEU A 65 4.60 -7.23 -3.41
CA LEU A 65 5.60 -6.33 -3.97
C LEU A 65 6.16 -6.84 -5.31
N LEU A 66 6.34 -8.16 -5.44
CA LEU A 66 6.76 -8.77 -6.69
C LEU A 66 5.72 -8.60 -7.79
N GLU A 67 4.44 -8.85 -7.49
CA GLU A 67 3.36 -8.67 -8.47
C GLU A 67 3.18 -7.20 -8.87
N LEU A 68 3.29 -6.26 -7.92
CA LEU A 68 3.31 -4.82 -8.23
C LEU A 68 4.43 -4.47 -9.21
N HIS A 69 5.65 -4.94 -8.96
CA HIS A 69 6.78 -4.68 -9.86
C HIS A 69 6.60 -5.32 -11.25
N ARG A 70 6.09 -6.57 -11.30
CA ARG A 70 5.80 -7.25 -12.56
C ARG A 70 4.78 -6.49 -13.41
N ARG A 71 3.74 -5.96 -12.76
CA ARG A 71 2.66 -5.23 -13.44
C ARG A 71 3.06 -3.80 -13.79
N PHE A 72 3.86 -3.16 -12.94
CA PHE A 72 4.32 -1.77 -13.09
C PHE A 72 5.85 -1.72 -13.00
N PRO A 73 6.58 -2.05 -14.07
CA PRO A 73 8.05 -2.05 -14.06
C PRO A 73 8.67 -0.69 -13.75
N GLN A 74 7.90 0.41 -13.88
CA GLN A 74 8.31 1.75 -13.46
C GLN A 74 8.38 1.92 -11.93
N LEU A 75 7.77 1.02 -11.15
CA LEU A 75 7.99 0.92 -9.71
C LEU A 75 9.35 0.27 -9.48
N ALA A 76 10.31 1.04 -8.99
CA ALA A 76 11.62 0.49 -8.63
C ALA A 76 11.50 -0.16 -7.24
N VAL A 77 11.51 -1.49 -7.20
CA VAL A 77 11.35 -2.28 -5.97
C VAL A 77 12.65 -2.99 -5.63
N ARG A 78 13.05 -2.95 -4.35
CA ARG A 78 14.23 -3.64 -3.87
C ARG A 78 14.05 -4.17 -2.45
N ARG A 79 14.54 -5.38 -2.21
CA ARG A 79 14.76 -5.92 -0.85
C ARG A 79 16.16 -5.55 -0.37
N LEU A 80 16.25 -5.07 0.86
CA LEU A 80 17.43 -4.67 1.60
C LEU A 80 17.62 -5.61 2.81
N THR A 81 18.65 -5.39 3.62
CA THR A 81 19.01 -6.28 4.73
C THR A 81 18.11 -6.06 5.95
N LYS A 82 17.77 -7.15 6.66
CA LYS A 82 16.90 -7.11 7.87
C LYS A 82 17.53 -6.36 9.06
N SER A 83 18.83 -6.08 9.05
CA SER A 83 19.52 -5.40 10.15
C SER A 83 18.99 -3.97 10.36
N ALA A 84 18.53 -3.30 9.31
CA ALA A 84 17.96 -1.96 9.40
C ALA A 84 16.49 -1.94 9.89
N GLU A 85 15.73 -3.02 9.68
CA GLU A 85 14.31 -3.13 10.06
C GLU A 85 14.07 -2.84 11.55
N LYS A 86 14.93 -3.40 12.42
CA LYS A 86 14.81 -3.22 13.88
C LYS A 86 14.91 -1.76 14.31
N ARG A 87 15.66 -0.94 13.57
CA ARG A 87 15.86 0.49 13.89
C ARG A 87 14.69 1.35 13.45
N VAL A 88 14.08 1.00 12.31
CA VAL A 88 13.03 1.81 11.67
C VAL A 88 11.64 1.36 12.09
N GLY A 89 11.46 0.07 12.41
CA GLY A 89 10.17 -0.53 12.72
C GLY A 89 9.27 -0.72 11.48
N ALA A 90 9.81 -0.61 10.26
CA ALA A 90 9.06 -0.73 9.02
C ALA A 90 9.50 -1.96 8.23
N ASP A 91 8.52 -2.69 7.68
CA ASP A 91 8.76 -3.77 6.73
C ASP A 91 9.17 -3.21 5.37
N TRP A 92 8.52 -2.14 4.91
CA TRP A 92 8.94 -1.44 3.69
C TRP A 92 8.76 0.07 3.74
N GLU A 93 9.51 0.75 2.88
CA GLU A 93 9.32 2.16 2.56
C GLU A 93 8.74 2.30 1.15
N TRP A 94 7.85 3.27 1.00
CA TRP A 94 7.33 3.67 -0.29
C TRP A 94 7.60 5.16 -0.52
N TRP A 95 8.57 5.44 -1.39
CA TRP A 95 8.92 6.77 -1.85
C TRP A 95 8.04 7.17 -3.04
N VAL A 96 7.34 8.29 -2.92
CA VAL A 96 6.39 8.76 -3.94
C VAL A 96 6.69 10.24 -4.23
N GLY A 97 6.95 10.58 -5.49
CA GLY A 97 7.23 11.96 -5.85
C GLY A 97 7.98 12.13 -7.15
N SER A 98 8.76 13.20 -7.25
CA SER A 98 9.62 13.50 -8.39
C SER A 98 10.77 14.42 -7.96
N ALA A 99 11.78 14.59 -8.83
CA ALA A 99 12.85 15.55 -8.56
C ALA A 99 12.37 17.00 -8.49
N SER A 100 11.27 17.34 -9.18
CA SER A 100 10.70 18.70 -9.19
C SER A 100 9.71 18.95 -8.05
N ASP A 101 8.94 17.94 -7.67
CA ASP A 101 7.87 18.08 -6.66
C ASP A 101 8.33 17.71 -5.25
N GLY A 102 9.54 17.14 -5.12
CA GLY A 102 10.04 16.51 -3.90
C GLY A 102 9.45 15.11 -3.70
N TRP A 103 9.79 14.50 -2.57
CA TRP A 103 9.47 13.12 -2.24
C TRP A 103 8.77 13.02 -0.88
N LEU A 104 7.72 12.19 -0.86
CA LEU A 104 7.09 11.68 0.35
C LEU A 104 7.61 10.27 0.60
N CYS A 105 7.75 9.89 1.87
CA CYS A 105 8.06 8.53 2.24
C CYS A 105 6.99 7.98 3.19
N LEU A 106 6.36 6.89 2.79
CA LEU A 106 5.52 6.09 3.67
C LEU A 106 6.37 4.97 4.25
N ARG A 107 6.51 4.93 5.58
CA ARG A 107 7.13 3.80 6.28
C ARG A 107 6.03 2.87 6.76
N ILE A 108 6.02 1.66 6.21
CA ILE A 108 4.90 0.75 6.33
C ILE A 108 5.33 -0.51 7.08
N GLN A 109 4.55 -0.84 8.10
CA GLN A 109 4.63 -2.08 8.84
C GLN A 109 3.43 -2.98 8.50
N ALA A 110 3.70 -4.19 8.04
CA ALA A 110 2.69 -5.20 7.83
C ALA A 110 2.28 -5.86 9.16
N LYS A 111 1.00 -6.22 9.26
CA LYS A 111 0.51 -7.12 10.31
C LYS A 111 -0.51 -8.08 9.73
N ARG A 112 -0.26 -9.38 9.82
CA ARG A 112 -1.25 -10.39 9.42
C ARG A 112 -2.27 -10.64 10.54
N ILE A 113 -3.51 -10.93 10.13
CA ILE A 113 -4.52 -11.49 11.03
C ILE A 113 -4.04 -12.84 11.60
N ASN A 114 -4.23 -13.02 12.89
CA ASN A 114 -4.09 -14.31 13.57
C ASN A 114 -5.25 -14.49 14.55
N ASP A 115 -5.94 -15.63 14.46
CA ASP A 115 -7.20 -15.87 15.16
C ASP A 115 -8.17 -14.68 14.98
N SER A 116 -8.52 -13.98 16.06
CA SER A 116 -9.44 -12.84 16.09
C SER A 116 -8.75 -11.47 16.00
N GLY A 117 -7.44 -11.41 15.78
CA GLY A 117 -6.70 -10.19 16.01
C GLY A 117 -5.31 -10.08 15.39
N TYR A 118 -4.57 -9.07 15.85
CA TYR A 118 -3.19 -8.77 15.47
C TYR A 118 -2.26 -8.88 16.68
N PRO A 119 -2.02 -10.09 17.23
CA PRO A 119 -1.19 -10.27 18.42
C PRO A 119 0.24 -9.76 18.23
N MET A 120 0.72 -9.68 16.98
CA MET A 120 2.04 -9.16 16.63
C MET A 120 2.20 -7.64 16.87
N LEU A 121 1.13 -6.92 17.22
CA LEU A 121 1.21 -5.54 17.69
C LEU A 121 1.78 -5.43 19.11
N ASP A 122 1.70 -6.51 19.91
CA ASP A 122 2.32 -6.60 21.22
C ASP A 122 3.83 -6.92 21.14
N HIS A 123 4.43 -7.01 19.95
CA HIS A 123 5.86 -7.28 19.85
C HIS A 123 6.69 -6.14 20.46
N PRO A 124 7.69 -6.47 21.30
CA PRO A 124 8.60 -5.47 21.85
C PRO A 124 9.38 -4.80 20.73
N GLY A 125 9.64 -3.51 20.91
CA GLY A 125 10.47 -2.68 20.06
C GLY A 125 11.95 -2.95 20.30
N PHE A 126 12.77 -2.01 19.85
CA PHE A 126 14.23 -2.08 20.04
C PHE A 126 14.64 -1.75 21.49
N GLU A 127 13.94 -0.82 22.14
CA GLU A 127 14.15 -0.46 23.54
C GLU A 127 13.24 -1.32 24.43
N ASP A 128 13.71 -1.71 25.61
CA ASP A 128 13.13 -2.78 26.46
C ASP A 128 11.67 -2.54 26.89
N ASP A 129 11.17 -1.30 26.79
CA ASP A 129 9.79 -0.91 27.16
C ASP A 129 8.93 -0.43 25.97
N ASP A 130 9.51 -0.32 24.77
CA ASP A 130 8.78 0.18 23.60
C ASP A 130 8.02 -0.94 22.89
N ARG A 131 6.96 -0.57 22.16
CA ARG A 131 6.33 -1.42 21.14
C ARG A 131 6.94 -1.17 19.77
N GLN A 132 6.86 -2.17 18.89
CA GLN A 132 7.39 -2.05 17.52
C GLN A 132 6.79 -0.85 16.74
N TYR A 133 5.51 -0.54 16.96
CA TYR A 133 4.86 0.62 16.33
C TYR A 133 5.34 1.96 16.88
N GLU A 134 5.89 2.00 18.10
CA GLU A 134 6.48 3.21 18.69
C GLU A 134 7.83 3.51 18.07
N ALA A 135 8.64 2.48 17.79
CA ALA A 135 9.84 2.62 16.98
C ALA A 135 9.52 3.17 15.58
N LEU A 136 8.44 2.71 14.96
CA LEU A 136 7.95 3.22 13.68
C LEU A 136 7.53 4.70 13.76
N ILE A 137 6.80 5.09 14.81
CA ILE A 137 6.43 6.49 15.03
C ILE A 137 7.67 7.35 15.25
N ARG A 138 8.59 6.92 16.13
CA ARG A 138 9.84 7.62 16.44
C ARG A 138 10.68 7.85 15.19
N SER A 139 10.78 6.84 14.33
CA SER A 139 11.54 6.95 13.08
C SER A 139 10.91 7.92 12.07
N CYS A 140 9.64 8.30 12.27
CA CYS A 140 8.89 9.24 11.41
C CYS A 140 8.64 10.60 12.06
N GLN A 141 9.36 10.97 13.12
CA GLN A 141 9.18 12.27 13.79
C GLN A 141 9.56 13.47 12.90
N ASP A 142 10.40 13.26 11.88
CA ASP A 142 10.65 14.26 10.85
C ASP A 142 9.42 14.46 9.97
N THR A 143 9.13 15.71 9.57
CA THR A 143 7.92 16.13 8.84
C THR A 143 7.73 15.52 7.45
N HIS A 144 8.57 14.56 7.05
CA HIS A 144 8.67 14.00 5.72
C HIS A 144 8.22 12.54 5.63
N PHE A 145 8.04 11.88 6.78
CA PHE A 145 7.72 10.46 6.87
C PHE A 145 6.31 10.23 7.39
N PHE A 146 5.63 9.27 6.78
CA PHE A 146 4.28 8.88 7.17
C PHE A 146 4.30 7.44 7.69
N PRO A 147 4.14 7.21 9.00
CA PRO A 147 4.10 5.88 9.55
C PRO A 147 2.72 5.27 9.32
N TYR A 148 2.68 4.12 8.64
CA TYR A 148 1.45 3.38 8.35
C TYR A 148 1.58 1.92 8.73
N HIS A 149 0.45 1.33 9.10
CA HIS A 149 0.27 -0.11 9.12
C HIS A 149 -0.48 -0.56 7.87
N VAL A 150 -0.14 -1.75 7.37
CA VAL A 150 -0.95 -2.50 6.41
C VAL A 150 -1.32 -3.85 7.02
N PHE A 151 -2.61 -4.04 7.27
CA PHE A 151 -3.15 -5.28 7.79
C PHE A 151 -3.46 -6.25 6.66
N TYR A 152 -2.93 -7.46 6.75
CA TYR A 152 -3.30 -8.56 5.87
C TYR A 152 -4.41 -9.41 6.48
N ASN A 153 -5.53 -9.49 5.78
CA ASN A 153 -6.78 -10.00 6.33
C ASN A 153 -7.35 -11.10 5.46
N GLY A 154 -8.12 -12.00 6.07
CA GLY A 154 -8.91 -13.01 5.41
C GLY A 154 -9.37 -14.07 6.42
N TRP A 155 -10.67 -14.36 6.41
CA TRP A 155 -11.27 -15.31 7.35
C TRP A 155 -12.61 -15.84 6.88
N GLU A 156 -13.05 -16.93 7.50
CA GLU A 156 -14.41 -17.43 7.37
C GLU A 156 -15.42 -16.53 8.08
N ARG A 157 -16.63 -16.46 7.52
CA ARG A 157 -17.72 -15.58 7.98
C ARG A 157 -18.10 -15.76 9.44
N THR A 158 -17.86 -16.94 9.99
CA THR A 158 -18.21 -17.32 11.35
C THR A 158 -17.16 -16.92 12.38
N ARG A 159 -15.98 -16.44 11.94
CA ARG A 159 -14.82 -16.19 12.82
C ARG A 159 -15.12 -15.26 14.00
N PHE A 160 -15.93 -14.22 13.80
CA PHE A 160 -16.24 -13.21 14.83
C PHE A 160 -17.63 -13.38 15.45
N ARG A 161 -18.19 -14.59 15.42
CA ARG A 161 -19.43 -14.89 16.15
C ARG A 161 -19.13 -15.08 17.63
N ALA A 162 -19.95 -14.48 18.49
CA ALA A 162 -19.95 -14.70 19.93
C ALA A 162 -20.31 -16.16 20.24
N SER A 163 -19.97 -16.60 21.46
CA SER A 163 -20.25 -17.94 21.97
C SER A 163 -21.75 -18.27 22.10
N ASP A 164 -22.64 -17.27 22.15
CA ASP A 164 -24.10 -17.42 22.12
C ASP A 164 -24.70 -17.34 20.70
N GLY A 165 -23.86 -17.24 19.67
CA GLY A 165 -24.28 -17.12 18.28
C GLY A 165 -24.65 -15.69 17.86
N ALA A 166 -24.65 -14.71 18.77
CA ALA A 166 -24.75 -13.30 18.43
C ALA A 166 -23.48 -12.85 17.67
N LEU A 167 -23.60 -11.87 16.79
CA LEU A 167 -22.41 -11.16 16.32
C LEU A 167 -22.01 -10.24 17.48
N ASP A 168 -21.00 -10.64 18.26
CA ASP A 168 -20.50 -9.88 19.43
C ASP A 168 -20.14 -8.43 19.07
N ASP A 169 -19.98 -8.16 17.76
CA ASP A 169 -19.55 -6.90 17.21
C ASP A 169 -20.55 -6.32 16.20
N ARG A 170 -21.84 -6.56 16.41
CA ARG A 170 -22.92 -5.96 15.61
C ARG A 170 -22.76 -4.45 15.47
N THR A 171 -22.31 -3.75 16.52
CA THR A 171 -22.04 -2.31 16.50
C THR A 171 -20.85 -1.90 15.62
N VAL A 172 -19.77 -2.70 15.55
CA VAL A 172 -18.63 -2.43 14.65
C VAL A 172 -19.02 -2.70 13.20
N LEU A 173 -19.79 -3.77 12.97
CA LEU A 173 -20.34 -4.14 11.67
C LEU A 173 -21.38 -3.13 11.16
N GLU A 174 -22.24 -2.60 12.04
CA GLU A 174 -23.26 -1.60 11.71
C GLU A 174 -22.67 -0.21 11.47
N ASN A 175 -21.61 0.17 12.20
CA ASN A 175 -20.96 1.48 12.05
C ASN A 175 -19.91 1.54 10.93
N ASN A 176 -19.59 0.42 10.29
CA ASN A 176 -18.79 0.39 9.07
C ASN A 176 -19.61 -0.14 7.89
N PRO A 177 -20.37 0.72 7.18
CA PRO A 177 -21.11 0.30 5.97
C PRO A 177 -20.20 -0.17 4.81
N SER A 178 -18.91 0.13 4.89
CA SER A 178 -17.85 -0.38 4.01
C SER A 178 -17.28 -1.75 4.45
N TRP A 179 -17.63 -2.24 5.64
CA TRP A 179 -17.25 -3.57 6.11
C TRP A 179 -17.99 -4.63 5.30
N PRO A 180 -17.28 -5.54 4.61
CA PRO A 180 -17.93 -6.67 4.01
C PRO A 180 -18.26 -7.65 5.13
N HIS A 181 -19.48 -7.60 5.70
CA HIS A 181 -20.26 -8.76 6.17
C HIS A 181 -21.53 -8.31 6.91
N THR A 182 -22.64 -8.25 6.16
CA THR A 182 -23.97 -8.64 6.70
C THR A 182 -24.82 -9.41 5.69
N GLU A 183 -24.51 -9.38 4.38
CA GLU A 183 -25.22 -10.22 3.39
C GLU A 183 -24.29 -11.23 2.69
N PRO A 184 -24.78 -12.43 2.30
CA PRO A 184 -24.06 -13.31 1.35
C PRO A 184 -23.48 -12.50 0.18
N PRO A 185 -22.28 -12.80 -0.36
CA PRO A 185 -22.10 -12.48 -1.77
C PRO A 185 -23.26 -13.20 -2.46
N PRO A 186 -24.15 -12.52 -3.18
CA PRO A 186 -25.34 -13.17 -3.72
C PRO A 186 -25.02 -14.08 -4.91
N PHE A 187 -23.77 -14.51 -5.05
CA PHE A 187 -23.34 -15.38 -6.13
C PHE A 187 -22.47 -16.49 -5.53
N LEU A 188 -23.07 -17.68 -5.46
CA LEU A 188 -22.34 -18.92 -5.69
C LEU A 188 -21.47 -18.71 -6.93
N ILE A 189 -20.15 -18.80 -6.75
CA ILE A 189 -19.22 -19.02 -7.86
C ILE A 189 -19.47 -20.46 -8.33
N ALA A 190 -20.55 -20.65 -9.11
CA ALA A 190 -20.67 -21.84 -9.93
C ALA A 190 -19.78 -21.62 -11.16
N ASP A 191 -18.82 -22.53 -11.37
CA ASP A 191 -18.01 -22.65 -12.60
C ASP A 191 -17.07 -21.49 -12.97
N VAL A 192 -16.18 -21.09 -12.07
CA VAL A 192 -14.97 -20.34 -12.47
C VAL A 192 -13.74 -21.22 -12.33
N ASP A 193 -13.09 -21.48 -13.47
CA ASP A 193 -11.80 -22.15 -13.57
C ASP A 193 -10.75 -21.40 -12.72
N PRO A 194 -10.15 -22.03 -11.68
CA PRO A 194 -9.18 -21.40 -10.79
C PRO A 194 -7.89 -20.95 -11.50
N HIS A 195 -7.67 -21.34 -12.76
CA HIS A 195 -6.51 -20.96 -13.57
C HIS A 195 -6.75 -19.77 -14.49
N ARG A 196 -7.98 -19.27 -14.59
CA ARG A 196 -8.31 -18.00 -15.25
C ARG A 196 -8.96 -17.09 -14.23
N LEU A 197 -8.17 -16.29 -13.52
CA LEU A 197 -8.71 -15.16 -12.78
C LEU A 197 -9.33 -14.21 -13.83
N PRO A 198 -10.67 -14.06 -13.90
CA PRO A 198 -11.25 -13.03 -14.76
C PRO A 198 -10.73 -11.66 -14.27
N GLU A 199 -10.83 -10.63 -15.11
CA GLU A 199 -10.88 -9.25 -14.59
C GLU A 199 -12.12 -9.16 -13.69
N VAL A 200 -12.00 -9.57 -12.43
CA VAL A 200 -13.13 -9.66 -11.53
C VAL A 200 -13.40 -8.26 -10.98
N ARG A 201 -14.12 -7.44 -11.76
CA ARG A 201 -14.85 -6.30 -11.19
C ARG A 201 -16.04 -6.87 -10.41
N MET A 202 -15.83 -7.13 -9.12
CA MET A 202 -16.96 -7.49 -8.25
C MET A 202 -17.71 -6.25 -7.85
N VAL A 203 -18.88 -6.10 -8.46
CA VAL A 203 -19.85 -5.06 -8.15
C VAL A 203 -20.93 -5.70 -7.27
N ARG A 204 -21.26 -5.06 -6.15
CA ARG A 204 -22.43 -5.41 -5.33
C ARG A 204 -23.70 -5.41 -6.21
N PRO A 205 -24.77 -6.12 -5.82
CA PRO A 205 -26.06 -6.05 -6.52
C PRO A 205 -26.62 -4.63 -6.69
N ASP A 206 -26.25 -3.73 -5.79
CA ASP A 206 -26.62 -2.31 -5.81
C ASP A 206 -25.76 -1.45 -6.75
N GLY A 207 -24.84 -2.06 -7.49
CA GLY A 207 -23.95 -1.37 -8.43
C GLY A 207 -22.68 -0.78 -7.81
N ARG A 208 -22.44 -0.94 -6.50
CA ARG A 208 -21.23 -0.40 -5.83
C ARG A 208 -20.06 -1.37 -5.90
N GLU A 209 -18.85 -0.90 -6.20
CA GLU A 209 -17.65 -1.74 -6.23
C GLU A 209 -17.34 -2.36 -4.85
N LEU A 210 -16.98 -3.64 -4.82
CA LEU A 210 -16.52 -4.29 -3.59
C LEU A 210 -15.13 -3.78 -3.22
N VAL A 211 -15.08 -3.14 -2.07
CA VAL A 211 -13.85 -2.70 -1.44
C VAL A 211 -13.24 -3.89 -0.69
N TRP A 212 -12.09 -4.38 -1.15
CA TRP A 212 -11.42 -5.53 -0.56
C TRP A 212 -10.53 -5.11 0.60
N TRP A 213 -10.76 -5.71 1.77
CA TRP A 213 -10.03 -5.42 3.00
C TRP A 213 -8.87 -6.39 3.24
N GLY A 214 -8.56 -7.28 2.28
CA GLY A 214 -7.45 -8.22 2.42
C GLY A 214 -6.09 -7.53 2.59
N CYS A 215 -5.95 -6.29 2.11
CA CYS A 215 -4.90 -5.36 2.48
C CYS A 215 -5.54 -4.03 2.93
N ALA A 216 -5.50 -3.74 4.23
CA ALA A 216 -6.08 -2.53 4.80
C ALA A 216 -5.00 -1.65 5.41
N ALA A 217 -4.91 -0.39 5.01
CA ALA A 217 -3.97 0.58 5.55
C ALA A 217 -4.58 1.41 6.68
N MET A 218 -3.75 1.81 7.64
CA MET A 218 -4.12 2.73 8.72
C MET A 218 -2.89 3.52 9.17
N SER A 219 -3.02 4.81 9.47
CA SER A 219 -1.95 5.55 10.13
C SER A 219 -1.51 4.86 11.43
N THR A 220 -0.21 4.70 11.64
CA THR A 220 0.33 4.07 12.85
C THR A 220 -0.04 4.85 14.12
N TYR A 221 -0.25 6.15 14.03
CA TYR A 221 -0.74 6.95 15.15
C TYR A 221 -2.13 6.49 15.62
N ARG A 222 -3.00 6.12 14.68
CA ARG A 222 -4.31 5.54 15.00
C ARG A 222 -4.18 4.13 15.59
N VAL A 223 -3.22 3.35 15.09
CA VAL A 223 -2.89 2.04 15.68
C VAL A 223 -2.49 2.21 17.14
N ALA A 224 -1.56 3.13 17.44
CA ALA A 224 -1.11 3.42 18.80
C ALA A 224 -2.27 3.89 19.72
N GLU A 225 -3.10 4.82 19.24
CA GLU A 225 -4.31 5.24 19.96
C GLU A 225 -5.21 4.03 20.28
N LEU A 226 -5.53 3.23 19.27
CA LEU A 226 -6.42 2.08 19.44
C LEU A 226 -5.79 1.01 20.34
N HIS A 227 -4.48 0.81 20.27
CA HIS A 227 -3.76 -0.21 21.02
C HIS A 227 -3.57 0.16 22.50
N SER A 228 -3.50 1.45 22.82
CA SER A 228 -3.35 1.96 24.20
C SER A 228 -4.53 1.61 25.13
N VAL A 229 -5.70 1.27 24.56
CA VAL A 229 -6.88 0.88 25.32
C VAL A 229 -6.80 -0.61 25.68
N THR A 230 -6.79 -0.93 26.97
CA THR A 230 -6.42 -2.26 27.50
C THR A 230 -7.39 -3.39 27.18
N LYS A 231 -8.68 -3.11 26.94
CA LYS A 231 -9.64 -4.16 26.56
C LYS A 231 -9.52 -4.45 25.07
N GLN A 232 -9.27 -5.73 24.74
CA GLN A 232 -9.28 -6.21 23.34
C GLN A 232 -8.28 -5.47 22.42
N ARG A 233 -7.11 -5.08 22.95
CA ARG A 233 -6.11 -4.32 22.18
C ARG A 233 -5.65 -5.00 20.89
N ASN A 234 -5.80 -6.31 20.74
CA ASN A 234 -5.44 -7.01 19.50
C ASN A 234 -6.63 -7.27 18.58
N TYR A 235 -7.86 -6.96 18.97
CA TYR A 235 -9.06 -7.38 18.24
C TYR A 235 -9.19 -6.69 16.88
N ALA A 236 -9.21 -7.47 15.80
CA ALA A 236 -9.07 -6.93 14.45
C ALA A 236 -10.19 -5.98 14.01
N PRO A 237 -11.48 -6.25 14.30
CA PRO A 237 -12.57 -5.34 13.95
C PRO A 237 -12.37 -3.90 14.44
N ARG A 238 -11.79 -3.71 15.63
CA ARG A 238 -11.48 -2.38 16.18
C ARG A 238 -10.58 -1.55 15.26
N TYR A 239 -9.56 -2.17 14.68
CA TYR A 239 -8.63 -1.51 13.76
C TYR A 239 -9.29 -1.29 12.42
N LEU A 240 -9.83 -2.34 11.83
CA LEU A 240 -10.35 -2.26 10.47
C LEU A 240 -11.55 -1.31 10.35
N ALA A 241 -12.26 -1.05 11.46
CA ALA A 241 -13.31 -0.04 11.55
C ALA A 241 -12.83 1.41 11.31
N ARG A 242 -11.53 1.64 11.41
CA ARG A 242 -10.86 2.93 11.20
C ARG A 242 -9.80 2.85 10.09
N ALA A 243 -9.64 1.69 9.45
CA ALA A 243 -8.70 1.51 8.37
C ALA A 243 -9.31 1.98 7.04
N MET A 244 -8.49 1.97 5.99
CA MET A 244 -8.89 2.20 4.62
C MET A 244 -8.30 1.10 3.72
N PRO A 245 -8.81 0.89 2.51
CA PRO A 245 -8.13 0.06 1.51
C PRO A 245 -6.73 0.60 1.26
N TRP A 246 -5.71 -0.25 1.19
CA TRP A 246 -4.34 0.22 1.00
C TRP A 246 -4.10 1.00 -0.30
N SER A 247 -4.92 0.79 -1.34
CA SER A 247 -4.91 1.59 -2.58
C SER A 247 -5.27 3.07 -2.34
N ARG A 248 -5.91 3.38 -1.20
CA ARG A 248 -6.23 4.76 -0.79
C ARG A 248 -5.01 5.55 -0.32
N LEU A 249 -3.88 4.90 -0.05
CA LEU A 249 -2.59 5.59 0.14
C LEU A 249 -2.20 6.44 -1.09
N PHE A 250 -2.76 6.13 -2.26
CA PHE A 250 -2.60 6.84 -3.52
C PHE A 250 -3.87 7.58 -3.98
N ALA A 251 -4.83 7.79 -3.07
CA ALA A 251 -6.04 8.52 -3.41
C ALA A 251 -5.72 9.96 -3.84
N THR A 252 -6.51 10.46 -4.78
CA THR A 252 -6.34 11.79 -5.37
C THR A 252 -7.59 12.64 -5.27
N ARG A 253 -8.61 12.12 -4.60
CA ARG A 253 -9.84 12.84 -4.31
C ARG A 253 -10.15 12.64 -2.83
N PRO A 254 -10.52 13.68 -2.10
CA PRO A 254 -11.14 13.50 -0.80
C PRO A 254 -12.36 12.60 -1.00
N ASN A 255 -12.61 11.66 -0.10
CA ASN A 255 -13.96 11.09 -0.04
C ASN A 255 -14.95 12.24 0.19
N GLU A 256 -16.17 12.09 -0.30
CA GLU A 256 -17.33 12.97 -0.07
C GLU A 256 -17.76 13.08 1.42
N GLY A 257 -16.83 12.87 2.36
CA GLY A 257 -17.07 12.79 3.79
C GLY A 257 -15.91 13.24 4.67
N LEU A 258 -14.92 13.99 4.15
CA LEU A 258 -14.03 14.80 5.00
C LEU A 258 -14.63 16.20 5.13
N PRO A 259 -15.43 16.48 6.18
CA PRO A 259 -16.03 17.80 6.37
C PRO A 259 -14.93 18.85 6.58
N GLY A 260 -15.04 19.97 5.84
CA GLY A 260 -14.20 21.15 6.05
C GLY A 260 -13.02 21.33 5.09
N VAL A 261 -12.83 20.47 4.09
CA VAL A 261 -11.82 20.68 3.03
C VAL A 261 -12.45 21.43 1.87
N ASP A 262 -11.94 22.61 1.53
CA ASP A 262 -12.37 23.36 0.34
C ASP A 262 -12.03 22.55 -0.93
N PRO A 263 -13.03 22.08 -1.69
CA PRO A 263 -12.79 21.33 -2.91
C PRO A 263 -12.00 22.11 -3.96
N PHE A 264 -12.05 23.44 -3.95
CA PHE A 264 -11.38 24.29 -4.95
C PHE A 264 -9.86 24.31 -4.80
N VAL A 265 -9.33 24.35 -3.57
CA VAL A 265 -7.88 24.24 -3.28
C VAL A 265 -7.33 22.90 -3.82
N PHE A 266 -8.19 21.88 -3.91
CA PHE A 266 -7.83 20.53 -4.36
C PHE A 266 -7.77 20.38 -5.88
N VAL A 267 -8.51 21.20 -6.65
CA VAL A 267 -8.62 21.06 -8.10
C VAL A 267 -7.34 21.51 -8.81
N GLU A 268 -6.71 22.59 -8.34
CA GLU A 268 -5.47 23.13 -8.91
C GLU A 268 -4.20 22.44 -8.39
N ALA A 269 -4.31 21.70 -7.29
CA ALA A 269 -3.17 21.04 -6.67
C ALA A 269 -2.65 19.88 -7.54
N GLY A 270 -1.33 19.83 -7.77
CA GLY A 270 -0.67 18.70 -8.46
C GLY A 270 -0.97 17.35 -7.79
N LEU A 271 -0.79 16.25 -8.52
CA LEU A 271 -1.09 14.89 -8.04
C LEU A 271 -0.48 14.60 -6.66
N LEU A 272 0.81 14.92 -6.48
CA LEU A 272 1.52 14.70 -5.23
C LEU A 272 0.97 15.54 -4.08
N ASN A 273 0.50 16.77 -4.34
CA ASN A 273 -0.12 17.64 -3.33
C ASN A 273 -1.40 17.00 -2.79
N ARG A 274 -2.21 16.40 -3.67
CA ARG A 274 -3.45 15.72 -3.27
C ARG A 274 -3.18 14.48 -2.42
N ILE A 275 -2.20 13.66 -2.83
CA ILE A 275 -1.77 12.50 -2.03
C ILE A 275 -1.24 12.97 -0.67
N HIS A 276 -0.33 13.96 -0.65
CA HIS A 276 0.26 14.50 0.57
C HIS A 276 -0.81 15.00 1.53
N TYR A 277 -1.75 15.81 1.03
CA TYR A 277 -2.82 16.37 1.85
C TYR A 277 -3.68 15.28 2.50
N LEU A 278 -4.03 14.23 1.77
CA LEU A 278 -4.86 13.14 2.31
C LEU A 278 -4.12 12.33 3.37
N LEU A 279 -2.84 12.02 3.15
CA LEU A 279 -2.00 11.33 4.14
C LEU A 279 -1.81 12.18 5.41
N LEU A 280 -1.61 13.48 5.25
CA LEU A 280 -1.49 14.43 6.35
C LEU A 280 -2.81 14.57 7.12
N SER A 281 -3.94 14.66 6.41
CA SER A 281 -5.27 14.75 7.02
C SER A 281 -5.60 13.49 7.84
N ASP A 282 -5.30 12.30 7.32
CA ASP A 282 -5.46 11.04 8.06
C ASP A 282 -4.58 11.01 9.31
N THR A 283 -3.32 11.47 9.17
CA THR A 283 -2.34 11.55 10.27
C THR A 283 -2.78 12.53 11.36
N VAL A 284 -3.21 13.74 11.00
CA VAL A 284 -3.69 14.75 11.96
C VAL A 284 -4.96 14.29 12.66
N ALA A 285 -5.90 13.70 11.92
CA ALA A 285 -7.11 13.15 12.50
C ALA A 285 -6.81 12.02 13.50
N ALA A 286 -5.73 11.26 13.29
CA ALA A 286 -5.24 10.24 14.22
C ALA A 286 -4.43 10.83 15.39
N GLY A 287 -3.74 11.94 15.15
CA GLY A 287 -2.75 12.47 16.07
C GLY A 287 -3.29 13.22 17.29
N GLY A 288 -4.51 13.76 17.22
CA GLY A 288 -5.16 14.43 18.35
C GLY A 288 -5.34 13.57 19.61
N ALA A 289 -5.07 12.27 19.55
CA ALA A 289 -5.13 11.35 20.67
C ALA A 289 -3.76 10.99 21.30
N VAL A 290 -2.63 11.30 20.64
CA VAL A 290 -1.29 10.94 21.12
C VAL A 290 -0.57 12.22 21.59
N ARG A 291 -0.21 12.26 22.88
CA ARG A 291 0.25 13.46 23.61
C ARG A 291 1.53 14.13 23.07
N ASP A 292 2.26 13.50 22.15
CA ASP A 292 3.50 14.03 21.58
C ASP A 292 3.38 14.54 20.13
N ILE A 293 2.18 14.52 19.55
CA ILE A 293 1.94 14.97 18.16
C ILE A 293 1.64 16.48 18.09
N ASP A 294 1.73 17.21 19.19
CA ASP A 294 1.48 18.67 19.28
C ASP A 294 2.31 19.49 18.25
N LYS A 295 3.38 18.92 17.67
CA LYS A 295 4.19 19.53 16.61
C LYS A 295 3.67 19.32 15.18
N VAL A 296 2.80 18.36 14.91
CA VAL A 296 2.12 18.23 13.60
C VAL A 296 0.89 19.15 13.61
N SER A 297 1.18 20.43 13.82
CA SER A 297 0.16 21.47 13.96
C SER A 297 -0.43 21.83 12.59
N VAL A 298 -1.77 21.91 12.59
CA VAL A 298 -2.71 22.53 11.64
C VAL A 298 -2.73 21.95 10.21
N ALA A 299 -3.92 21.91 9.63
CA ALA A 299 -4.09 21.73 8.19
C ALA A 299 -3.17 22.76 7.49
N PRO A 300 -2.39 22.34 6.49
CA PRO A 300 -1.40 23.23 5.88
C PRO A 300 -2.08 24.51 5.38
N ASP A 301 -1.48 25.66 5.69
CA ASP A 301 -1.97 26.99 5.29
C ASP A 301 -1.93 27.18 3.77
N GLY A 302 -1.24 26.29 3.05
CA GLY A 302 -1.23 26.25 1.60
C GLY A 302 -0.32 25.17 0.99
N ILE A 303 -0.23 25.17 -0.34
CA ILE A 303 0.59 24.23 -1.12
C ILE A 303 2.10 24.40 -0.84
N GLU A 304 2.57 25.62 -0.64
CA GLU A 304 3.99 25.90 -0.36
C GLU A 304 4.45 25.22 0.93
N GLU A 305 3.61 25.24 1.96
CA GLU A 305 3.92 24.55 3.22
C GLU A 305 3.99 23.02 3.01
N LEU A 306 3.06 22.45 2.24
CA LEU A 306 3.11 21.03 1.87
C LEU A 306 4.38 20.67 1.08
N GLN A 307 4.86 21.56 0.22
CA GLN A 307 6.10 21.35 -0.53
C GLN A 307 7.33 21.46 0.38
N GLY A 308 7.34 22.42 1.31
CA GLY A 308 8.39 22.55 2.32
C GLY A 308 8.51 21.33 3.23
N ARG A 309 7.41 20.58 3.42
CA ARG A 309 7.37 19.30 4.14
C ARG A 309 7.79 18.09 3.29
N ARG A 310 8.41 18.26 2.11
CA ARG A 310 8.94 17.14 1.31
C ARG A 310 10.45 17.10 1.31
N ILE A 311 11.00 15.90 1.09
CA ILE A 311 12.44 15.77 0.87
C ILE A 311 12.73 16.16 -0.57
N SER A 312 13.62 17.13 -0.79
CA SER A 312 14.01 17.58 -2.12
C SER A 312 14.81 16.54 -2.90
N GLN A 313 15.53 15.66 -2.20
CA GLN A 313 16.36 14.62 -2.79
C GLN A 313 16.14 13.28 -2.10
N LEU A 314 15.96 12.21 -2.88
CA LEU A 314 15.96 10.85 -2.33
C LEU A 314 17.29 10.56 -1.60
N PRO A 315 17.25 9.80 -0.49
CA PRO A 315 18.43 9.17 0.08
C PRO A 315 19.21 8.37 -0.99
N ASP A 316 20.52 8.19 -0.82
CA ASP A 316 21.33 7.60 -1.88
C ASP A 316 20.93 6.16 -2.21
N TYR A 317 20.47 5.38 -1.22
CA TYR A 317 19.92 4.04 -1.49
C TYR A 317 18.68 4.07 -2.39
N ALA A 318 17.71 4.93 -2.09
CA ALA A 318 16.47 5.04 -2.87
C ALA A 318 16.77 5.59 -4.28
N ARG A 319 17.70 6.53 -4.38
CA ARG A 319 18.20 7.06 -5.66
C ARG A 319 18.90 6.00 -6.50
N ALA A 320 19.71 5.13 -5.88
CA ALA A 320 20.38 4.02 -6.57
C ALA A 320 19.37 2.99 -7.08
N ILE A 321 18.32 2.71 -6.31
CA ILE A 321 17.19 1.86 -6.71
C ILE A 321 16.45 2.46 -7.91
N LEU A 322 16.08 3.75 -7.86
CA LEU A 322 15.36 4.43 -8.94
C LEU A 322 16.15 4.46 -10.27
N ARG A 323 17.48 4.56 -10.20
CA ARG A 323 18.37 4.54 -11.37
C ARG A 323 18.61 3.15 -11.95
N GLY A 324 18.05 2.10 -11.33
CA GLY A 324 18.33 0.71 -11.71
C GLY A 324 19.80 0.31 -11.48
N ARG A 325 20.54 1.08 -10.67
CA ARG A 325 21.98 0.89 -10.42
C ARG A 325 22.28 0.08 -9.16
N ALA A 326 21.26 -0.35 -8.42
CA ALA A 326 21.45 -1.23 -7.26
C ALA A 326 21.92 -2.61 -7.73
N ALA A 327 23.25 -2.80 -7.79
CA ALA A 327 23.82 -4.12 -8.00
C ALA A 327 23.27 -5.09 -6.92
N PRO A 328 23.10 -6.39 -7.21
CA PRO A 328 22.70 -7.43 -6.25
C PRO A 328 23.48 -7.40 -4.92
N GLN A 329 24.68 -6.84 -4.92
CA GLN A 329 25.64 -6.91 -3.83
C GLN A 329 26.08 -5.49 -3.42
N ARG A 330 25.99 -5.21 -2.11
CA ARG A 330 26.53 -4.04 -1.39
C ARG A 330 25.72 -2.75 -1.45
N PHE A 331 24.69 -2.69 -0.63
CA PHE A 331 24.72 -1.61 0.35
C PHE A 331 25.42 -2.19 1.58
N ASP A 332 26.63 -1.72 1.86
CA ASP A 332 27.36 -2.09 3.08
C ASP A 332 26.55 -1.57 4.29
N GLU A 333 26.57 -2.26 5.43
CA GLU A 333 25.90 -1.77 6.64
C GLU A 333 26.45 -0.39 7.05
N ALA A 334 27.75 -0.16 6.81
CA ALA A 334 28.39 1.14 7.01
C ALA A 334 27.81 2.27 6.13
N PHE A 335 27.24 1.92 4.96
CA PHE A 335 26.55 2.89 4.10
C PHE A 335 25.27 3.39 4.75
N PHE A 336 24.56 2.51 5.48
CA PHE A 336 23.30 2.83 6.14
C PHE A 336 23.47 3.45 7.53
N GLU A 337 24.67 3.41 8.12
CA GLU A 337 24.95 4.10 9.39
C GLU A 337 25.12 5.62 9.20
N ALA A 338 25.51 6.06 8.01
CA ALA A 338 25.67 7.47 7.68
C ALA A 338 24.39 8.13 7.11
N GLU A 339 23.43 7.32 6.63
CA GLU A 339 22.16 7.76 6.03
C GLU A 339 20.95 7.45 6.91
N LEU A 340 19.77 7.93 6.50
CA LEU A 340 18.48 7.42 6.97
C LEU A 340 18.41 5.91 6.75
N ALA A 341 18.33 5.14 7.84
CA ALA A 341 18.24 3.68 7.75
C ALA A 341 16.99 3.28 6.91
N PRO A 342 17.13 2.38 5.93
CA PRO A 342 16.01 1.94 5.13
C PRO A 342 15.20 0.84 5.83
N ALA A 343 13.98 0.58 5.36
CA ALA A 343 13.24 -0.64 5.71
C ALA A 343 13.77 -1.87 4.95
N THR A 344 13.22 -3.05 5.27
CA THR A 344 13.56 -4.32 4.59
C THR A 344 13.23 -4.28 3.10
N TYR A 345 12.22 -3.54 2.67
CA TYR A 345 11.99 -3.25 1.25
C TYR A 345 11.91 -1.75 0.99
N THR A 346 12.31 -1.34 -0.21
CA THR A 346 12.16 0.03 -0.68
C THR A 346 11.51 0.02 -2.05
N ILE A 347 10.44 0.80 -2.19
CA ILE A 347 9.71 1.02 -3.42
C ILE A 347 9.85 2.51 -3.77
N VAL A 348 10.19 2.82 -5.02
CA VAL A 348 10.25 4.21 -5.51
C VAL A 348 9.30 4.39 -6.69
N THR A 349 8.41 5.37 -6.57
CA THR A 349 7.41 5.77 -7.56
C THR A 349 7.70 7.20 -8.02
N ASP A 350 8.40 7.32 -9.15
CA ASP A 350 8.57 8.59 -9.84
C ASP A 350 7.29 8.91 -10.62
N LEU A 351 6.52 9.87 -10.11
CA LEU A 351 5.23 10.23 -10.68
C LEU A 351 5.34 10.78 -12.10
N THR A 352 6.50 11.32 -12.50
CA THR A 352 6.68 11.80 -13.89
C THR A 352 6.56 10.66 -14.90
N ARG A 353 7.06 9.46 -14.55
CA ARG A 353 7.00 8.25 -15.38
C ARG A 353 5.61 7.65 -15.52
N PHE A 354 4.66 8.03 -14.66
CA PHE A 354 3.26 7.59 -14.76
C PHE A 354 2.44 8.42 -15.78
N PHE A 355 2.98 9.53 -16.28
CA PHE A 355 2.30 10.42 -17.22
C PHE A 355 2.88 10.44 -18.63
N GLU A 356 4.10 9.95 -18.84
CA GLU A 356 4.85 10.07 -20.10
C GLU A 356 4.20 9.41 -21.34
N GLY A 357 3.14 8.61 -21.20
CA GLY A 357 2.43 8.02 -22.35
C GLY A 357 1.04 8.58 -22.65
N ARG A 358 0.56 9.55 -21.87
CA ARG A 358 -0.49 10.43 -22.39
C ARG A 358 0.25 11.58 -23.06
N GLY A 359 0.22 11.63 -24.40
CA GLY A 359 0.67 12.81 -25.13
C GLY A 359 -0.13 14.01 -24.62
N VAL A 360 0.42 14.74 -23.64
CA VAL A 360 -0.21 15.93 -23.10
C VAL A 360 0.04 17.02 -24.12
N ASP A 361 -0.95 17.25 -24.98
CA ASP A 361 -1.24 18.58 -25.48
C ASP A 361 -1.35 19.48 -24.25
N ARG A 362 -0.29 20.25 -24.00
CA ARG A 362 -0.24 21.26 -22.94
C ARG A 362 -1.08 22.45 -23.39
N GLN A 363 -2.40 22.32 -23.30
CA GLN A 363 -3.33 23.44 -23.29
C GLN A 363 -4.32 23.23 -22.13
N TRP A 364 -3.92 23.72 -20.95
CA TRP A 364 -4.81 24.15 -19.88
C TRP A 364 -4.25 25.43 -19.31
#